data_AF-A0A936W5W3-F1
#
_entry.id   AF-A0A936W5W3-F1
#
_cell.length_a   1.000
_cell.length_b   1.000
_cell.length_c   1.000
_cell.angle_alpha   90.00
_cell.angle_beta   90.00
_cell.angle_gamma   90.00
#
_symmetry.space_group_name_H-M   'P 1'
#
loop_
_entity.id
_entity.type
_entity.pdbx_description
1 polymer ?
#
loop_
_entity_poly.entity_id
_entity_poly.type
_entity_poly.pdbx_seq_one_letter_code
_entity_poly.pdbx_strand_id
1 'polypeptide(L)'
;MKQAASVLFLLALATNSFGQDFRMQCDSVELEWMNGGKAHWRAIMNCPYVEHPTADSIPHHIRDANGRYLAGRMGMHFLEVNLIFLGAVIIRHDLFDTLEKVHPWIDKDACDGRIAYAFEHCFLVQDSMRFYFTTIFDRKGQLVTPHQIPDMPMSADIRWVSACEARSIAEADDSYAGRVEGISFEYYKPCNCFVWKARKTQIRNGRKIITPYALVDARSGKVLDHVLEKGTIVCSMGAW
;
A
#
# COMPACT_ATOMS: atom_id res chain seq x y z
N MET A 1 -9.84 8.34 -45.31
CA MET A 1 -9.22 7.42 -44.33
C MET A 1 -8.76 8.25 -43.13
N LYS A 2 -9.49 8.17 -42.02
CA LYS A 2 -9.15 8.87 -40.77
C LYS A 2 -8.12 8.02 -40.03
N GLN A 3 -6.86 8.45 -39.98
CA GLN A 3 -5.87 7.89 -39.07
C GLN A 3 -6.27 8.32 -37.65
N ALA A 4 -6.71 7.35 -36.85
CA ALA A 4 -6.81 7.52 -35.42
C ALA A 4 -5.39 7.66 -34.86
N ALA A 5 -5.01 8.88 -34.51
CA ALA A 5 -3.83 9.12 -33.70
C ALA A 5 -4.09 8.48 -32.32
N SER A 6 -3.55 7.28 -32.11
CA SER A 6 -3.39 6.73 -30.76
C SER A 6 -2.46 7.68 -30.01
N VAL A 7 -3.06 8.55 -29.19
CA VAL A 7 -2.34 9.40 -28.26
C VAL A 7 -1.70 8.47 -27.23
N LEU A 8 -0.41 8.22 -27.42
CA LEU A 8 0.45 7.54 -26.48
C LEU A 8 0.68 8.51 -25.30
N PHE A 9 -0.22 8.49 -24.32
CA PHE A 9 -0.01 9.25 -23.09
C PHE A 9 1.03 8.52 -22.24
N LEU A 10 2.32 8.84 -22.44
CA LEU A 10 3.40 8.59 -21.49
C LEU A 10 3.29 9.66 -20.39
N LEU A 11 2.29 9.51 -19.53
CA LEU A 11 2.18 10.31 -18.30
C LEU A 11 3.03 9.63 -17.23
N ALA A 12 4.29 10.06 -17.11
CA ALA A 12 5.10 9.78 -15.93
C ALA A 12 5.28 11.08 -15.13
N LEU A 13 4.18 11.59 -14.58
CA LEU A 13 4.22 12.48 -13.43
C LEU A 13 3.12 12.05 -12.46
N ALA A 14 3.34 10.88 -11.89
CA ALA A 14 2.78 10.56 -10.60
C ALA A 14 3.90 9.92 -9.79
N THR A 15 4.80 10.74 -9.27
CA THR A 15 5.21 10.53 -7.87
C THR A 15 3.97 10.76 -7.00
N ASN A 16 2.94 9.94 -7.17
CA ASN A 16 1.92 9.78 -6.18
C ASN A 16 2.63 9.07 -5.05
N SER A 17 3.33 9.84 -4.22
CA SER A 17 3.33 9.57 -2.80
C SER A 17 1.86 9.50 -2.40
N PHE A 18 1.26 8.30 -2.52
CA PHE A 18 -0.09 7.95 -2.05
C PHE A 18 -0.21 8.11 -0.51
N GLY A 19 0.86 8.59 0.14
CA GLY A 19 0.80 9.20 1.45
C GLY A 19 0.17 10.58 1.38
N GLN A 20 -1.15 10.60 1.55
CA GLN A 20 -1.75 11.75 2.20
C GLN A 20 -1.48 11.59 3.69
N ASP A 21 -0.62 12.44 4.23
CA ASP A 21 -0.46 12.57 5.67
C ASP A 21 -1.63 13.41 6.15
N PHE A 22 -2.60 12.72 6.75
CA PHE A 22 -3.77 13.36 7.27
C PHE A 22 -3.58 13.62 8.76
N ARG A 23 -4.42 14.50 9.32
CA ARG A 23 -4.56 14.67 10.75
C ARG A 23 -5.98 14.30 11.15
N MET A 24 -6.12 13.55 12.23
CA MET A 24 -7.42 13.24 12.81
C MET A 24 -7.46 13.68 14.26
N GLN A 25 -8.64 14.06 14.73
CA GLN A 25 -8.86 14.32 16.14
C GLN A 25 -9.36 13.04 16.80
N CYS A 26 -8.57 12.55 17.75
CA CYS A 26 -8.98 11.48 18.65
C CYS A 26 -9.13 12.12 20.03
N ASP A 27 -10.37 12.37 20.43
CA ASP A 27 -10.73 13.21 21.59
C ASP A 27 -10.17 14.64 21.44
N SER A 28 -9.27 15.05 22.35
CA SER A 28 -8.59 16.35 22.35
C SER A 28 -7.16 16.29 21.80
N VAL A 29 -6.76 15.16 21.21
CA VAL A 29 -5.40 14.94 20.70
C VAL A 29 -5.45 14.78 19.19
N GLU A 30 -4.69 15.64 18.51
CA GLU A 30 -4.42 15.51 17.09
C GLU A 30 -3.42 14.37 16.85
N LEU A 31 -3.81 13.41 16.01
CA LEU A 31 -2.99 12.28 15.64
C LEU A 31 -2.64 12.36 14.14
N GLU A 32 -1.35 12.22 13.83
CA GLU A 32 -0.91 11.98 12.47
C GLU A 32 -1.36 10.57 12.05
N TRP A 33 -2.05 10.47 10.93
CA TRP A 33 -2.48 9.17 10.42
C TRP A 33 -2.23 9.07 8.93
N MET A 34 -1.81 7.88 8.51
CA MET A 34 -1.22 7.64 7.19
C MET A 34 -1.97 6.53 6.45
N ASN A 35 -2.31 6.78 5.19
CA ASN A 35 -2.83 5.75 4.29
C ASN A 35 -1.97 4.49 4.31
N GLY A 36 -2.63 3.35 4.21
CA GLY A 36 -1.98 2.07 4.22
C GLY A 36 -1.54 1.60 2.85
N GLY A 37 -0.51 0.75 2.83
CA GLY A 37 -0.04 0.14 1.59
C GLY A 37 0.65 1.10 0.64
N LYS A 38 1.22 2.23 1.11
CA LYS A 38 1.90 3.26 0.28
C LYS A 38 2.96 2.70 -0.70
N ALA A 39 3.53 1.53 -0.41
CA ALA A 39 4.51 0.86 -1.25
C ALA A 39 3.91 -0.17 -2.24
N HIS A 40 2.59 -0.20 -2.43
CA HIS A 40 1.89 -1.19 -3.26
C HIS A 40 2.41 -1.23 -4.71
N TRP A 41 2.83 -0.08 -5.24
CA TRP A 41 3.35 0.09 -6.61
C TRP A 41 4.83 -0.28 -6.78
N ARG A 42 5.55 -0.54 -5.68
CA ARG A 42 7.02 -0.69 -5.69
C ARG A 42 7.51 -1.79 -6.65
N ALA A 43 6.72 -2.83 -6.85
CA ALA A 43 7.12 -3.95 -7.70
C ALA A 43 7.13 -3.62 -9.21
N ILE A 44 6.48 -2.52 -9.62
CA ILE A 44 6.40 -2.12 -11.04
C ILE A 44 6.96 -0.72 -11.31
N MET A 45 7.45 -0.02 -10.28
CA MET A 45 7.95 1.36 -10.39
C MET A 45 9.15 1.52 -11.34
N ASN A 46 9.94 0.47 -11.53
CA ASN A 46 11.11 0.45 -12.41
C ASN A 46 10.79 -0.14 -13.80
N CYS A 47 9.55 -0.56 -14.03
CA CYS A 47 9.13 -1.16 -15.29
C CYS A 47 8.53 -0.09 -16.22
N PRO A 48 8.74 -0.18 -17.55
CA PRO A 48 7.97 0.57 -18.52
C PRO A 48 6.54 0.04 -18.58
N TYR A 49 5.54 0.91 -18.49
CA TYR A 49 4.13 0.50 -18.53
C TYR A 49 3.25 1.54 -19.20
N VAL A 50 2.03 1.11 -19.57
CA VAL A 50 0.95 1.97 -20.04
C VAL A 50 -0.22 1.83 -19.07
N GLU A 51 -0.75 2.96 -18.60
CA GLU A 51 -1.91 3.01 -17.72
C GLU A 51 -3.21 2.96 -18.52
N HIS A 52 -4.19 2.28 -17.96
CA HIS A 52 -5.54 2.14 -18.49
C HIS A 52 -6.55 2.43 -17.37
N PRO A 53 -7.50 3.35 -17.58
CA PRO A 53 -8.49 3.72 -16.57
C PRO A 53 -9.53 2.63 -16.34
N THR A 54 -9.69 1.69 -17.27
CA THR A 54 -10.57 0.53 -17.13
C THR A 54 -9.78 -0.75 -17.34
N ALA A 55 -10.33 -1.86 -16.85
CA ALA A 55 -9.73 -3.18 -17.04
C ALA A 55 -9.93 -3.74 -18.46
N ASP A 56 -10.69 -3.09 -19.34
CA ASP A 56 -11.12 -3.69 -20.63
C ASP A 56 -9.98 -3.91 -21.62
N SER A 57 -8.88 -3.18 -21.49
CA SER A 57 -7.64 -3.41 -22.25
C SER A 57 -6.87 -4.65 -21.80
N ILE A 58 -7.24 -5.23 -20.66
CA ILE A 58 -6.58 -6.39 -20.08
C ILE A 58 -7.28 -7.68 -20.54
N PRO A 59 -6.55 -8.73 -20.96
CA PRO A 59 -7.15 -9.98 -21.40
C PRO A 59 -8.11 -10.58 -20.37
N HIS A 60 -9.23 -11.13 -20.83
CA HIS A 60 -10.30 -11.65 -19.97
C HIS A 60 -9.81 -12.66 -18.94
N HIS A 61 -8.95 -13.61 -19.32
CA HIS A 61 -8.44 -14.62 -18.39
C HIS A 61 -7.59 -14.03 -17.25
N ILE A 62 -6.94 -12.88 -17.48
CA ILE A 62 -6.18 -12.15 -16.46
C ILE A 62 -7.14 -11.40 -15.52
N ARG A 63 -8.18 -10.76 -16.08
CA ARG A 63 -9.24 -10.14 -15.28
C ARG A 63 -9.94 -11.15 -14.37
N ASP A 64 -10.25 -12.33 -14.90
CA ASP A 64 -10.83 -13.43 -14.12
C ASP A 64 -9.89 -13.92 -13.03
N ALA A 65 -8.58 -14.04 -13.33
CA ALA A 65 -7.59 -14.43 -12.34
C ALA A 65 -7.51 -13.41 -11.19
N ASN A 66 -7.55 -12.11 -11.52
CA ASN A 66 -7.61 -11.06 -10.53
C ASN A 66 -8.89 -11.15 -9.67
N GLY A 67 -10.07 -11.27 -10.30
CA GLY A 67 -11.34 -11.41 -9.59
C GLY A 67 -11.35 -12.62 -8.64
N ARG A 68 -10.90 -13.79 -9.11
CA ARG A 68 -10.79 -15.00 -8.27
C ARG A 68 -9.81 -14.83 -7.12
N TYR A 69 -8.66 -14.21 -7.37
CA TYR A 69 -7.68 -13.92 -6.32
C TYR A 69 -8.31 -13.02 -5.23
N LEU A 70 -8.89 -11.89 -5.63
CA LEU A 70 -9.51 -10.94 -4.71
C LEU A 70 -10.64 -11.61 -3.90
N ALA A 71 -11.48 -12.40 -4.56
CA ALA A 71 -12.60 -13.08 -3.92
C ALA A 71 -12.12 -14.14 -2.92
N GLY A 72 -11.06 -14.88 -3.28
CA GLY A 72 -10.45 -15.87 -2.40
C GLY A 72 -9.79 -15.27 -1.15
N ARG A 73 -9.25 -14.04 -1.26
CA ARG A 73 -8.64 -13.33 -0.13
C ARG A 73 -9.68 -12.61 0.72
N MET A 74 -10.54 -11.80 0.12
CA MET A 74 -11.35 -10.82 0.85
C MET A 74 -12.83 -11.19 0.94
N GLY A 75 -13.28 -12.20 0.18
CA GLY A 75 -14.68 -12.59 0.07
C GLY A 75 -15.48 -11.66 -0.87
N MET A 76 -16.43 -12.23 -1.61
CA MET A 76 -17.21 -11.50 -2.63
C MET A 76 -17.96 -10.29 -2.06
N HIS A 77 -18.58 -10.44 -0.89
CA HIS A 77 -19.34 -9.36 -0.28
C HIS A 77 -18.49 -8.11 0.00
N PHE A 78 -17.27 -8.30 0.52
CA PHE A 78 -16.35 -7.18 0.73
C PHE A 78 -16.01 -6.48 -0.57
N LEU A 79 -15.76 -7.24 -1.65
CA LEU A 79 -15.42 -6.66 -2.95
C LEU A 79 -16.55 -5.79 -3.51
N GLU A 80 -17.78 -6.25 -3.39
CA GLU A 80 -18.95 -5.54 -3.93
C GLU A 80 -19.23 -4.23 -3.18
N VAL A 81 -18.97 -4.20 -1.88
CA VAL A 81 -19.34 -3.05 -1.02
C VAL A 81 -18.18 -2.07 -0.84
N ASN A 82 -16.94 -2.55 -0.72
CA ASN A 82 -15.82 -1.73 -0.22
C ASN A 82 -14.69 -1.53 -1.25
N LEU A 83 -14.56 -2.42 -2.24
CA LEU A 83 -13.42 -2.37 -3.16
C LEU A 83 -13.64 -1.29 -4.24
N ILE A 84 -12.64 -0.44 -4.39
CA ILE A 84 -12.59 0.59 -5.41
C ILE A 84 -11.46 0.24 -6.38
N PHE A 85 -11.81 0.04 -7.64
CA PHE A 85 -10.84 -0.10 -8.73
C PHE A 85 -10.34 1.28 -9.15
N LEU A 86 -9.02 1.45 -9.23
CA LEU A 86 -8.39 2.72 -9.61
C LEU A 86 -7.85 2.71 -11.03
N GLY A 87 -7.36 1.57 -11.50
CA GLY A 87 -6.80 1.45 -12.84
C GLY A 87 -6.07 0.13 -13.06
N ALA A 88 -5.68 -0.11 -14.30
CA ALA A 88 -4.84 -1.24 -14.67
C ALA A 88 -3.65 -0.78 -15.50
N VAL A 89 -2.58 -1.55 -15.48
CA VAL A 89 -1.39 -1.27 -16.29
C VAL A 89 -0.96 -2.49 -17.08
N ILE A 90 -0.43 -2.24 -18.28
CA ILE A 90 0.21 -3.24 -19.13
C ILE A 90 1.71 -2.93 -19.15
N ILE A 91 2.53 -3.89 -18.74
CA ILE A 91 3.98 -3.75 -18.77
C ILE A 91 4.50 -3.92 -20.20
N ARG A 92 5.36 -2.99 -20.62
CA ARG A 92 5.90 -2.87 -21.97
C ARG A 92 7.41 -3.11 -21.97
N HIS A 93 7.80 -4.34 -21.67
CA HIS A 93 9.21 -4.79 -21.67
C HIS A 93 9.94 -4.48 -22.99
N ASP A 94 9.22 -4.33 -24.10
CA ASP A 94 9.77 -3.94 -25.40
C ASP A 94 10.22 -2.47 -25.47
N LEU A 95 9.86 -1.64 -24.48
CA LEU A 95 10.17 -0.20 -24.47
C LEU A 95 11.38 0.16 -23.58
N PHE A 96 12.05 -0.80 -22.93
CA PHE A 96 13.20 -0.53 -22.05
C PHE A 96 14.27 0.33 -22.72
N ASP A 97 14.81 -0.12 -23.85
CA ASP A 97 15.92 0.53 -24.55
C ASP A 97 15.60 1.97 -25.00
N THR A 98 14.31 2.27 -25.17
CA THR A 98 13.80 3.57 -25.59
C THR A 98 13.55 4.48 -24.39
N LEU A 99 12.96 3.95 -23.31
CA LEU A 99 12.52 4.75 -22.18
C LEU A 99 13.61 4.95 -21.12
N GLU A 100 14.55 4.02 -20.95
CA GLU A 100 15.67 4.17 -19.99
C GLU A 100 16.49 5.45 -20.24
N LYS A 101 16.60 5.88 -21.51
CA LYS A 101 17.32 7.11 -21.91
C LYS A 101 16.62 8.40 -21.49
N VAL A 102 15.31 8.34 -21.24
CA VAL A 102 14.46 9.51 -20.94
C VAL A 102 13.95 9.48 -19.50
N HIS A 103 13.82 8.28 -18.93
CA HIS A 103 13.30 8.01 -17.61
C HIS A 103 14.32 7.17 -16.83
N PRO A 104 15.30 7.81 -16.16
CA PRO A 104 16.43 7.11 -15.53
C PRO A 104 16.05 6.24 -14.32
N TRP A 105 14.79 6.28 -13.89
CA TRP A 105 14.26 5.37 -12.86
C TRP A 105 13.74 4.04 -13.43
N ILE A 106 13.59 3.93 -14.76
CA ILE A 106 13.30 2.65 -15.39
C ILE A 106 14.60 1.85 -15.41
N ASP A 107 14.55 0.64 -14.85
CA ASP A 107 15.70 -0.24 -14.67
C ASP A 107 15.27 -1.67 -15.01
N LYS A 108 15.90 -2.21 -16.04
CA LYS A 108 15.61 -3.55 -16.58
C LYS A 108 15.99 -4.65 -15.59
N ASP A 109 17.07 -4.48 -14.83
CA ASP A 109 17.53 -5.47 -13.87
C ASP A 109 16.67 -5.44 -12.59
N ALA A 110 16.09 -4.29 -12.27
CA ALA A 110 15.17 -4.13 -11.15
C ALA A 110 13.71 -4.47 -11.47
N CYS A 111 13.33 -4.60 -12.74
CA CYS A 111 11.99 -5.01 -13.17
C CYS A 111 11.91 -6.53 -13.37
N ASP A 112 11.02 -7.21 -12.62
CA ASP A 112 10.81 -8.65 -12.81
C ASP A 112 10.19 -8.94 -14.18
N GLY A 113 10.96 -9.63 -15.05
CA GLY A 113 10.58 -9.97 -16.42
C GLY A 113 9.30 -10.81 -16.57
N ARG A 114 8.76 -11.37 -15.49
CA ARG A 114 7.50 -12.12 -15.49
C ARG A 114 6.27 -11.22 -15.44
N ILE A 115 6.41 -10.01 -14.88
CA ILE A 115 5.30 -9.06 -14.68
C ILE A 115 4.76 -8.64 -16.05
N ALA A 116 3.46 -8.79 -16.27
CA ALA A 116 2.82 -8.40 -17.51
C ALA A 116 1.66 -7.43 -17.30
N TYR A 117 0.91 -7.61 -16.21
CA TYR A 117 -0.29 -6.84 -15.90
C TYR A 117 -0.32 -6.50 -14.43
N ALA A 118 -0.80 -5.30 -14.07
CA ALA A 118 -1.13 -5.00 -12.69
C ALA A 118 -2.48 -4.28 -12.60
N PHE A 119 -3.17 -4.47 -11.49
CA PHE A 119 -4.42 -3.80 -11.17
C PHE A 119 -4.27 -3.07 -9.86
N GLU A 120 -4.63 -1.80 -9.86
CA GLU A 120 -4.62 -0.94 -8.69
C GLU A 120 -6.00 -0.89 -8.06
N HIS A 121 -6.03 -1.11 -6.76
CA HIS A 121 -7.24 -1.06 -5.97
C HIS A 121 -7.01 -0.31 -4.68
N CYS A 122 -8.11 0.18 -4.10
CA CYS A 122 -8.14 0.61 -2.72
C CYS A 122 -9.46 0.26 -2.07
N PHE A 123 -9.54 0.39 -0.75
CA PHE A 123 -10.80 0.43 -0.03
C PHE A 123 -10.71 1.46 1.08
N LEU A 124 -11.87 1.96 1.50
CA LEU A 124 -11.98 2.90 2.62
C LEU A 124 -11.85 2.15 3.94
N VAL A 125 -10.96 2.62 4.81
CA VAL A 125 -10.75 2.03 6.15
C VAL A 125 -11.58 2.78 7.19
N GLN A 126 -11.41 4.10 7.27
CA GLN A 126 -12.12 4.99 8.18
C GLN A 126 -12.11 6.42 7.60
N ASP A 127 -13.22 7.14 7.69
CA ASP A 127 -13.39 8.52 7.18
C ASP A 127 -12.91 8.71 5.74
N SER A 128 -11.72 9.29 5.52
CA SER A 128 -11.08 9.45 4.20
C SER A 128 -9.84 8.59 4.00
N MET A 129 -9.45 7.79 5.00
CA MET A 129 -8.28 6.93 4.93
C MET A 129 -8.54 5.75 4.02
N ARG A 130 -7.59 5.50 3.12
CA ARG A 130 -7.62 4.38 2.20
C ARG A 130 -6.46 3.44 2.44
N PHE A 131 -6.71 2.16 2.19
CA PHE A 131 -5.66 1.17 2.02
C PHE A 131 -5.51 0.87 0.53
N TYR A 132 -4.31 1.10 0.00
CA TYR A 132 -3.98 0.86 -1.40
C TYR A 132 -3.26 -0.47 -1.55
N PHE A 133 -3.57 -1.19 -2.62
CA PHE A 133 -2.86 -2.43 -2.94
C PHE A 133 -2.88 -2.71 -4.43
N THR A 134 -1.98 -3.60 -4.85
CA THR A 134 -1.79 -3.94 -6.25
C THR A 134 -1.61 -5.42 -6.43
N THR A 135 -2.40 -5.95 -7.35
CA THR A 135 -2.33 -7.34 -7.78
C THR A 135 -1.59 -7.41 -9.09
N ILE A 136 -0.55 -8.22 -9.16
CA ILE A 136 0.39 -8.25 -10.28
C ILE A 136 0.42 -9.66 -10.86
N PHE A 137 0.20 -9.76 -12.17
CA PHE A 137 0.06 -11.02 -12.89
C PHE A 137 1.04 -11.14 -14.04
N ASP A 138 1.43 -12.38 -14.31
CA ASP A 138 2.13 -12.75 -15.54
C ASP A 138 1.15 -12.91 -16.72
N ARG A 139 1.67 -13.24 -17.90
CA ARG A 139 0.85 -13.44 -19.11
C ARG A 139 -0.13 -14.63 -19.02
N LYS A 140 0.12 -15.56 -18.10
CA LYS A 140 -0.68 -16.77 -17.87
C LYS A 140 -1.75 -16.57 -16.79
N GLY A 141 -1.77 -15.41 -16.11
CA GLY A 141 -2.70 -15.12 -15.03
C GLY A 141 -2.26 -15.67 -13.67
N GLN A 142 -0.96 -15.92 -13.49
CA GLN A 142 -0.40 -16.27 -12.19
C GLN A 142 0.03 -15.01 -11.44
N LEU A 143 -0.28 -14.95 -10.14
CA LEU A 143 0.15 -13.84 -9.28
C LEU A 143 1.67 -13.88 -9.12
N VAL A 144 2.35 -12.77 -9.40
CA VAL A 144 3.83 -12.68 -9.39
C VAL A 144 4.35 -12.20 -8.04
N THR A 145 3.63 -11.30 -7.37
CA THR A 145 4.07 -10.66 -6.13
C THR A 145 3.49 -11.32 -4.88
N PRO A 146 4.13 -11.12 -3.71
CA PRO A 146 3.55 -11.49 -2.43
C PRO A 146 2.20 -10.81 -2.19
N HIS A 147 1.35 -11.47 -1.42
CA HIS A 147 0.07 -10.91 -1.00
C HIS A 147 0.24 -9.59 -0.25
N GLN A 148 -0.70 -8.68 -0.47
CA GLN A 148 -0.78 -7.37 0.19
C GLN A 148 -2.11 -7.20 0.98
N ILE A 149 -2.94 -8.23 0.99
CA ILE A 149 -4.26 -8.27 1.62
C ILE A 149 -4.43 -9.63 2.32
N PRO A 150 -5.13 -9.71 3.46
CA PRO A 150 -5.28 -10.92 4.25
C PRO A 150 -6.30 -11.90 3.66
N ASP A 151 -6.39 -13.09 4.26
CA ASP A 151 -7.55 -13.96 4.11
C ASP A 151 -8.62 -13.54 5.13
N MET A 152 -9.77 -13.06 4.64
CA MET A 152 -10.89 -12.59 5.45
C MET A 152 -12.04 -13.61 5.46
N PRO A 153 -12.80 -13.70 6.56
CA PRO A 153 -14.02 -14.49 6.60
C PRO A 153 -15.00 -13.99 5.54
N MET A 154 -15.58 -14.90 4.76
CA MET A 154 -16.38 -14.60 3.57
C MET A 154 -17.70 -13.83 3.84
N SER A 155 -18.10 -13.64 5.09
CA SER A 155 -19.51 -13.33 5.46
C SER A 155 -19.72 -12.23 6.51
N ALA A 156 -18.70 -11.45 6.88
CA ALA A 156 -18.86 -10.46 7.94
C ALA A 156 -18.92 -9.04 7.40
N ASP A 157 -19.91 -8.26 7.82
CA ASP A 157 -19.78 -6.81 7.94
C ASP A 157 -18.51 -6.53 8.74
N ILE A 158 -17.47 -6.04 8.06
CA ILE A 158 -16.17 -5.86 8.71
C ILE A 158 -16.21 -4.55 9.47
N ARG A 159 -16.40 -4.65 10.77
CA ARG A 159 -16.15 -3.54 11.67
C ARG A 159 -14.67 -3.51 12.02
N TRP A 160 -13.96 -2.51 11.51
CA TRP A 160 -12.60 -2.21 11.93
C TRP A 160 -12.61 -1.58 13.32
N VAL A 161 -11.61 -1.93 14.13
CA VAL A 161 -11.19 -1.09 15.26
C VAL A 161 -10.81 0.26 14.66
N SER A 162 -11.33 1.35 15.23
CA SER A 162 -10.99 2.69 14.76
C SER A 162 -9.55 3.05 15.09
N ALA A 163 -8.98 4.01 14.36
CA ALA A 163 -7.64 4.52 14.64
C ALA A 163 -7.52 5.07 16.08
N CYS A 164 -8.57 5.70 16.60
CA CYS A 164 -8.60 6.23 17.97
C CYS A 164 -8.68 5.13 19.04
N GLU A 165 -9.47 4.07 18.81
CA GLU A 165 -9.48 2.90 19.70
C GLU A 165 -8.11 2.20 19.68
N ALA A 166 -7.52 2.02 18.50
CA ALA A 166 -6.19 1.43 18.36
C ALA A 166 -5.10 2.27 19.04
N ARG A 167 -5.19 3.61 18.99
CA ARG A 167 -4.34 4.52 19.76
C ARG A 167 -4.42 4.21 21.25
N SER A 168 -5.63 4.18 21.80
CA SER A 168 -5.86 3.95 23.24
C SER A 168 -5.36 2.56 23.67
N ILE A 169 -5.57 1.52 22.85
CA ILE A 169 -5.03 0.18 23.09
C ILE A 169 -3.51 0.19 23.09
N ALA A 170 -2.90 0.83 22.09
CA ALA A 170 -1.44 0.92 21.99
C ALA A 170 -0.87 1.71 23.17
N GLU A 171 -1.49 2.81 23.61
CA GLU A 171 -1.03 3.59 24.77
C GLU A 171 -1.14 2.83 26.09
N ALA A 172 -2.13 1.94 26.23
CA ALA A 172 -2.28 1.08 27.40
C ALA A 172 -1.27 -0.08 27.45
N ASP A 173 -0.64 -0.43 26.32
CA ASP A 173 0.44 -1.42 26.26
C ASP A 173 1.72 -0.89 26.90
N ASP A 174 2.23 -1.63 27.89
CA ASP A 174 3.35 -1.27 28.77
C ASP A 174 4.72 -1.69 28.22
N SER A 175 4.75 -2.44 27.12
CA SER A 175 5.98 -2.88 26.45
C SER A 175 6.88 -1.70 26.04
N TYR A 176 6.27 -0.57 25.64
CA TYR A 176 6.98 0.70 25.45
C TYR A 176 6.20 1.88 26.01
N ALA A 177 6.86 2.61 26.91
CA ALA A 177 6.33 3.86 27.48
C ALA A 177 6.23 4.97 26.41
N GLY A 178 5.30 5.89 26.63
CA GLY A 178 5.10 7.06 25.78
C GLY A 178 3.75 7.08 25.09
N ARG A 179 3.44 8.24 24.51
CA ARG A 179 2.20 8.47 23.77
C ARG A 179 2.34 7.96 22.34
N VAL A 180 1.20 7.76 21.69
CA VAL A 180 1.18 7.47 20.26
C VAL A 180 1.25 8.79 19.48
N GLU A 181 2.28 8.94 18.66
CA GLU A 181 2.58 10.14 17.86
C GLU A 181 2.13 10.02 16.41
N GLY A 182 1.75 8.82 15.98
CA GLY A 182 1.22 8.58 14.64
C GLY A 182 0.72 7.16 14.47
N ILE A 183 -0.15 6.93 13.49
CA ILE A 183 -0.72 5.60 13.24
C ILE A 183 -0.88 5.34 11.74
N SER A 184 -0.60 4.12 11.27
CA SER A 184 -0.91 3.70 9.91
C SER A 184 -1.66 2.39 9.89
N PHE A 185 -2.50 2.20 8.87
CA PHE A 185 -3.16 0.92 8.62
C PHE A 185 -2.29 0.08 7.69
N GLU A 186 -1.88 -1.11 8.07
CA GLU A 186 -0.91 -1.91 7.31
C GLU A 186 -1.37 -3.35 7.17
N TYR A 187 -0.94 -4.01 6.09
CA TYR A 187 -1.03 -5.46 5.99
C TYR A 187 0.18 -6.11 6.68
N TYR A 188 -0.10 -6.93 7.69
CA TYR A 188 0.92 -7.64 8.45
C TYR A 188 1.03 -9.10 8.02
N LYS A 189 2.00 -9.37 7.15
CA LYS A 189 2.23 -10.70 6.55
C LYS A 189 2.35 -11.85 7.56
N PRO A 190 3.08 -11.74 8.69
CA PRO A 190 3.25 -12.85 9.63
C PRO A 190 1.94 -13.40 10.19
N CYS A 191 0.96 -12.52 10.42
CA CYS A 191 -0.36 -12.89 10.93
C CYS A 191 -1.43 -12.98 9.83
N ASN A 192 -1.07 -12.64 8.58
CA ASN A 192 -2.00 -12.56 7.45
C ASN A 192 -3.26 -11.76 7.81
N CYS A 193 -3.07 -10.58 8.43
CA CYS A 193 -4.14 -9.71 8.90
C CYS A 193 -3.80 -8.24 8.63
N PHE A 194 -4.79 -7.37 8.80
CA PHE A 194 -4.54 -5.93 8.88
C PHE A 194 -4.27 -5.51 10.32
N VAL A 195 -3.35 -4.56 10.48
CA VAL A 195 -2.98 -4.00 11.77
C VAL A 195 -2.97 -2.48 11.71
N TRP A 196 -3.23 -1.86 12.84
CA TRP A 196 -2.83 -0.49 13.12
C TRP A 196 -1.40 -0.49 13.65
N LYS A 197 -0.47 0.07 12.89
CA LYS A 197 0.91 0.29 13.31
C LYS A 197 1.00 1.63 14.04
N ALA A 198 0.97 1.60 15.36
CA ALA A 198 0.98 2.78 16.22
C ALA A 198 2.42 3.15 16.62
N ARG A 199 2.88 4.33 16.17
CA ARG A 199 4.20 4.89 16.48
C ARG A 199 4.21 5.47 17.89
N LYS A 200 5.00 4.89 18.79
CA LYS A 200 5.22 5.39 20.15
C LYS A 200 6.30 6.47 20.17
N THR A 201 6.35 7.23 21.25
CA THR A 201 7.37 8.24 21.51
C THR A 201 8.78 7.72 21.25
N GLN A 202 9.54 8.48 20.46
CA GLN A 202 10.90 8.12 20.07
C GLN A 202 11.86 8.09 21.27
N ILE A 203 12.68 7.06 21.33
CA ILE A 203 13.76 6.93 22.32
C ILE A 203 15.05 7.46 21.70
N ARG A 204 15.64 8.49 22.32
CA ARG A 204 16.89 9.12 21.87
C ARG A 204 18.04 8.73 22.77
N ASN A 205 19.12 8.21 22.17
CA ASN A 205 20.37 7.93 22.86
C ASN A 205 21.54 8.51 22.05
N GLY A 206 21.92 9.76 22.35
CA GLY A 206 22.86 10.53 21.54
C GLY A 206 22.31 10.77 20.13
N ARG A 207 23.05 10.32 19.10
CA ARG A 207 22.64 10.41 17.68
C ARG A 207 21.72 9.27 17.23
N LYS A 208 21.55 8.23 18.05
CA LYS A 208 20.70 7.08 17.74
C LYS A 208 19.25 7.42 18.10
N ILE A 209 18.35 7.19 17.15
CA ILE A 209 16.91 7.27 17.36
C ILE A 209 16.37 5.85 17.25
N ILE A 210 15.57 5.43 18.21
CA ILE A 210 14.78 4.22 18.15
C ILE A 210 13.31 4.63 18.17
N THR A 211 12.57 4.21 17.16
CA THR A 211 11.13 4.45 17.06
C THR A 211 10.40 3.14 17.33
N PRO A 212 9.75 3.00 18.50
CA PRO A 212 8.96 1.81 18.80
C PRO A 212 7.58 1.90 18.14
N TYR A 213 7.06 0.74 17.75
CA TYR A 213 5.72 0.57 17.23
C TYR A 213 5.01 -0.58 17.94
N ALA A 214 3.75 -0.38 18.29
CA ALA A 214 2.84 -1.46 18.66
C ALA A 214 1.96 -1.79 17.44
N LEU A 215 1.79 -3.08 17.14
CA LEU A 215 0.92 -3.55 16.07
C LEU A 215 -0.38 -4.06 16.67
N VAL A 216 -1.47 -3.30 16.50
CA VAL A 216 -2.80 -3.65 17.01
C VAL A 216 -3.62 -4.30 15.89
N ASP A 217 -4.12 -5.52 16.08
CA ASP A 217 -5.00 -6.17 15.10
C ASP A 217 -6.23 -5.30 14.79
N ALA A 218 -6.44 -5.01 13.51
CA ALA A 218 -7.50 -4.10 13.08
C ALA A 218 -8.91 -4.66 13.27
N ARG A 219 -9.08 -5.96 13.56
CA ARG A 219 -10.41 -6.57 13.80
C ARG A 219 -10.64 -6.83 15.28
N SER A 220 -9.65 -7.37 15.98
CA SER A 220 -9.81 -7.81 17.36
C SER A 220 -9.33 -6.79 18.40
N GLY A 221 -8.56 -5.77 18.00
CA GLY A 221 -7.99 -4.79 18.92
C GLY A 221 -6.95 -5.39 19.87
N LYS A 222 -6.33 -6.52 19.52
CA LYS A 222 -5.27 -7.13 20.32
C LYS A 222 -3.93 -6.62 19.84
N VAL A 223 -3.01 -6.32 20.76
CA VAL A 223 -1.60 -6.10 20.40
C VAL A 223 -1.02 -7.45 19.96
N LEU A 224 -0.58 -7.53 18.71
CA LEU A 224 -0.04 -8.75 18.12
C LEU A 224 1.48 -8.80 18.20
N ASP A 225 2.13 -7.64 18.08
CA ASP A 225 3.59 -7.57 17.97
C ASP A 225 4.12 -6.16 18.26
N HIS A 226 5.44 -6.07 18.34
CA HIS A 226 6.23 -4.90 18.70
C HIS A 226 7.41 -4.76 17.73
N VAL A 227 7.52 -3.61 17.06
CA VAL A 227 8.57 -3.37 16.06
C VAL A 227 9.43 -2.19 16.49
N LEU A 228 10.74 -2.31 16.33
CA LEU A 228 11.70 -1.23 16.57
C LEU A 228 12.34 -0.80 15.25
N GLU A 229 12.14 0.45 14.86
CA GLU A 229 12.88 1.05 13.75
C GLU A 229 14.06 1.87 14.28
N LYS A 230 15.24 1.65 13.72
CA LYS A 230 16.46 2.35 14.11
C LYS A 230 16.78 3.43 13.07
N GLY A 231 16.93 4.65 13.53
CA GLY A 231 17.40 5.80 12.75
C GLY A 231 18.69 6.39 13.31
N THR A 232 19.38 7.17 12.50
CA THR A 232 20.52 7.98 12.92
C THR A 232 20.27 9.43 12.53
N ILE A 233 20.49 10.36 13.46
CA ILE A 233 20.44 11.80 13.14
C ILE A 233 21.65 12.11 12.26
N VAL A 234 21.39 12.44 11.00
CA VAL A 234 22.39 12.99 10.09
C VAL A 234 22.22 14.50 10.08
N CYS A 235 23.16 15.23 10.69
CA CYS A 235 23.24 16.67 10.48
C CYS A 235 23.79 16.89 9.07
N SER A 236 22.92 17.16 8.10
CA SER A 236 23.37 17.78 6.85
C SER A 236 23.78 19.21 7.21
N MET A 237 25.08 19.49 7.21
CA MET A 237 25.53 20.88 7.16
C MET A 237 25.06 21.43 5.83
N GLY A 238 23.98 22.23 5.85
CA GLY A 238 23.62 23.04 4.71
C GLY A 238 24.82 23.89 4.37
N ALA A 239 25.38 23.68 3.16
CA ALA A 239 26.22 24.68 2.55
C ALA A 239 25.32 25.91 2.37
N TRP A 240 25.60 26.93 3.19
CA TRP A 240 25.06 28.28 3.04
C TRP A 240 25.56 28.90 1.73
#